data_AF-A0A3M6QY47-F1
#
_entry.id   AF-A0A3M6QY47-F1
#
_cell.length_a   1.000
_cell.length_b   1.000
_cell.length_c   1.000
_cell.angle_alpha   90.00
_cell.angle_beta   90.00
_cell.angle_gamma   90.00
#
_symmetry.space_group_name_H-M   'P 1'
#
loop_
_entity.id
_entity.type
_entity.pdbx_description
1 polymer ?
#
loop_
_entity_poly.entity_id
_entity_poly.type
_entity_poly.pdbx_seq_one_letter_code
_entity_poly.pdbx_strand_id
1 'polypeptide(L)'
;MTKINMQPFSIIYSNFPHCKEWQDDSFMGNLHENCIINYEKYWLLEWAILQVTPMDKTKDARHLLWPLFNIFSRSMELFMAHSSREDGYSIVNIDDYHLSDFAERFILIFEGFFKGELPSPAAILSYEERNPLLELD
;
A
#
# COMPACT_ATOMS: atom_id res chain seq x y z
N MET A 1 -0.88 22.51 -3.93
CA MET A 1 -1.97 21.53 -4.08
C MET A 1 -2.97 21.78 -2.97
N THR A 2 -4.20 22.16 -3.33
CA THR A 2 -5.31 22.34 -2.38
C THR A 2 -5.55 21.00 -1.68
N LYS A 3 -5.64 20.96 -0.35
CA LYS A 3 -5.99 19.75 0.41
C LYS A 3 -7.34 19.22 -0.10
N ILE A 4 -7.29 18.33 -1.07
CA ILE A 4 -8.43 17.51 -1.49
C ILE A 4 -8.87 16.77 -0.23
N ASN A 5 -10.17 16.65 -0.02
CA ASN A 5 -10.80 15.98 1.11
C ASN A 5 -10.46 14.47 1.09
N MET A 6 -9.20 14.13 1.40
CA MET A 6 -8.67 12.77 1.44
C MET A 6 -9.18 12.10 2.71
N GLN A 7 -10.05 11.12 2.55
CA GLN A 7 -10.61 10.32 3.65
C GLN A 7 -9.86 8.99 3.69
N PRO A 8 -9.04 8.70 4.72
CA PRO A 8 -8.18 7.51 4.77
C PRO A 8 -8.94 6.21 4.54
N PHE A 9 -10.13 6.07 5.15
CA PHE A 9 -10.95 4.87 5.00
C PHE A 9 -11.40 4.67 3.55
N SER A 10 -11.85 5.73 2.88
CA SER A 10 -12.27 5.65 1.48
C SER A 10 -11.12 5.24 0.55
N ILE A 11 -9.89 5.71 0.82
CA ILE A 11 -8.71 5.31 0.04
C ILE A 11 -8.39 3.83 0.27
N ILE A 12 -8.40 3.35 1.52
CA ILE A 12 -8.17 1.94 1.82
C ILE A 12 -9.24 1.06 1.15
N TYR A 13 -10.52 1.42 1.28
CA TYR A 13 -11.61 0.65 0.67
C TYR A 13 -11.55 0.68 -0.87
N SER A 14 -11.07 1.75 -1.49
CA SER A 14 -10.87 1.78 -2.94
C SER A 14 -9.88 0.74 -3.47
N ASN A 15 -9.00 0.21 -2.60
CA ASN A 15 -8.04 -0.84 -2.89
C ASN A 15 -8.54 -2.24 -2.48
N PHE A 16 -9.77 -2.37 -1.97
CA PHE A 16 -10.30 -3.63 -1.47
C PHE A 16 -11.41 -4.19 -2.39
N PRO A 17 -11.15 -5.27 -3.15
CA PRO A 17 -12.05 -5.71 -4.24
C PRO A 17 -13.39 -6.28 -3.75
N HIS A 18 -13.55 -6.54 -2.45
CA HIS A 18 -14.79 -7.08 -1.89
C HIS A 18 -15.68 -6.00 -1.26
N CYS A 19 -15.64 -4.77 -1.77
CA CYS A 19 -16.54 -3.69 -1.38
C CYS A 19 -16.95 -2.81 -2.56
N LYS A 20 -17.98 -1.97 -2.36
CA LYS A 20 -18.54 -1.10 -3.41
C LYS A 20 -17.65 0.10 -3.73
N GLU A 21 -16.73 0.43 -2.83
CA GLU A 21 -15.79 1.54 -2.96
C GLU A 21 -14.60 1.20 -3.87
N TRP A 22 -14.38 -0.09 -4.17
CA TRP A 22 -13.34 -0.57 -5.09
C TRP A 22 -13.26 0.29 -6.35
N GLN A 23 -12.03 0.65 -6.74
CA GLN A 23 -11.74 1.35 -7.98
C GLN A 23 -10.72 0.55 -8.79
N ASP A 24 -11.02 0.31 -10.06
CA ASP A 24 -10.07 -0.31 -11.00
C ASP A 24 -8.81 0.55 -11.17
N ASP A 25 -8.91 1.86 -10.91
CA ASP A 25 -7.79 2.80 -10.96
C ASP A 25 -6.97 2.86 -9.66
N SER A 26 -7.29 2.06 -8.64
CA SER A 26 -6.58 2.02 -7.36
C SER A 26 -5.18 1.40 -7.50
N PHE A 27 -4.37 1.41 -6.44
CA PHE A 27 -3.07 0.73 -6.47
C PHE A 27 -3.27 -0.78 -6.72
N MET A 28 -4.20 -1.40 -6.00
CA MET A 28 -4.51 -2.83 -6.20
C MET A 28 -5.10 -3.12 -7.58
N GLY A 29 -5.94 -2.24 -8.12
CA GLY A 29 -6.49 -2.40 -9.46
C GLY A 29 -5.40 -2.35 -10.53
N ASN A 30 -4.49 -1.38 -10.44
CA ASN A 30 -3.35 -1.28 -11.34
C ASN A 30 -2.36 -2.44 -11.19
N LEU A 31 -2.09 -2.88 -9.96
CA LEU A 31 -1.21 -4.01 -9.72
C LEU A 31 -1.82 -5.29 -10.32
N HIS A 32 -3.08 -5.58 -10.04
CA HIS A 32 -3.73 -6.82 -10.47
C HIS A 32 -4.03 -6.87 -11.98
N GLU A 33 -4.62 -5.81 -12.54
CA GLU A 33 -5.15 -5.83 -13.92
C GLU A 33 -4.14 -5.35 -14.95
N ASN A 34 -3.36 -4.32 -14.60
CA ASN A 34 -2.42 -3.68 -15.53
C ASN A 34 -0.98 -4.17 -15.33
N CYS A 35 -0.72 -4.98 -14.29
CA CYS A 35 0.60 -5.47 -13.92
C CYS A 35 1.61 -4.31 -13.75
N ILE A 36 1.21 -3.20 -13.12
CA ILE A 36 2.10 -2.06 -12.86
C ILE A 36 2.11 -1.65 -11.39
N ILE A 37 3.25 -1.15 -10.93
CA ILE A 37 3.32 -0.34 -9.72
C ILE A 37 3.06 1.11 -10.11
N ASN A 38 1.87 1.61 -9.77
CA ASN A 38 1.54 3.02 -9.87
C ASN A 38 1.88 3.72 -8.55
N TYR A 39 3.02 4.40 -8.51
CA TYR A 39 3.52 5.08 -7.31
C TYR A 39 2.55 6.14 -6.77
N GLU A 40 1.89 6.92 -7.63
CA GLU A 40 0.93 7.93 -7.17
C GLU A 40 -0.24 7.30 -6.41
N LYS A 41 -0.75 6.16 -6.91
CA LYS A 41 -1.82 5.41 -6.26
C LYS A 41 -1.33 4.71 -4.99
N TYR A 42 -0.10 4.20 -5.00
CA TYR A 42 0.52 3.62 -3.81
C TYR A 42 0.74 4.67 -2.72
N TRP A 43 1.23 5.87 -3.05
CA TRP A 43 1.47 6.95 -2.11
C TRP A 43 0.19 7.37 -1.37
N LEU A 44 -0.95 7.39 -2.07
CA LEU A 44 -2.26 7.62 -1.45
C LEU A 44 -2.60 6.51 -0.44
N LEU A 45 -2.39 5.25 -0.81
CA LEU A 45 -2.63 4.10 0.06
C LEU A 45 -1.71 4.11 1.29
N GLU A 46 -0.40 4.32 1.09
CA GLU A 46 0.58 4.46 2.17
C GLU A 46 0.20 5.57 3.14
N TRP A 47 -0.11 6.76 2.61
CA TRP A 47 -0.58 7.88 3.42
C TRP A 47 -1.81 7.49 4.25
N ALA A 48 -2.81 6.86 3.62
CA ALA A 48 -4.05 6.46 4.28
C ALA A 48 -3.80 5.45 5.39
N ILE A 49 -2.91 4.48 5.17
CA ILE A 49 -2.51 3.50 6.19
C ILE A 49 -1.87 4.21 7.38
N LEU A 50 -0.91 5.11 7.14
CA LEU A 50 -0.25 5.85 8.22
C LEU A 50 -1.23 6.72 9.02
N GLN A 51 -2.27 7.30 8.40
CA GLN A 51 -3.30 8.05 9.14
C GLN A 51 -4.12 7.18 10.10
N VAL A 52 -4.32 5.91 9.78
CA VAL A 52 -5.16 5.00 10.57
C VAL A 52 -4.36 4.10 11.53
N THR A 53 -3.04 3.98 11.34
CA THR A 53 -2.16 3.20 12.22
C THR A 53 -2.29 3.54 13.71
N PRO A 54 -2.40 4.82 14.14
CA PRO A 54 -2.52 5.15 15.56
C PRO A 54 -3.89 4.83 16.18
N MET A 55 -4.88 4.41 15.40
CA MET A 55 -6.26 4.19 15.88
C MET A 55 -6.40 2.89 16.69
N ASP A 56 -7.34 2.87 17.64
CA ASP A 56 -7.65 1.68 18.43
C ASP A 56 -8.26 0.58 17.54
N LYS A 57 -7.53 -0.51 17.38
CA LYS A 57 -7.92 -1.64 16.52
C LYS A 57 -9.05 -2.49 17.08
N THR A 58 -9.36 -2.37 18.37
CA THR A 58 -10.48 -3.06 18.99
C THR A 58 -11.80 -2.30 18.80
N LYS A 59 -11.72 -1.04 18.36
CA LYS A 59 -12.85 -0.13 18.16
C LYS A 59 -12.78 0.50 16.77
N ASP A 60 -12.09 1.64 16.69
CA ASP A 60 -12.13 2.58 15.56
C ASP A 60 -11.61 1.97 14.27
N ALA A 61 -10.52 1.20 14.31
CA ALA A 61 -9.90 0.60 13.12
C ALA A 61 -10.24 -0.88 12.92
N ARG A 62 -11.13 -1.47 13.72
CA ARG A 62 -11.45 -2.91 13.65
C ARG A 62 -11.94 -3.33 12.25
N HIS A 63 -12.74 -2.46 11.62
CA HIS A 63 -13.30 -2.70 10.28
C HIS A 63 -12.26 -2.64 9.15
N LEU A 64 -11.04 -2.16 9.43
CA LEU A 64 -9.94 -2.07 8.46
C LEU A 64 -9.00 -3.28 8.50
N LEU A 65 -9.08 -4.12 9.54
CA LEU A 65 -8.19 -5.28 9.69
C LEU A 65 -8.26 -6.22 8.48
N TRP A 66 -9.47 -6.56 8.03
CA TRP A 66 -9.66 -7.44 6.88
C TRP A 66 -9.26 -6.77 5.56
N PRO A 67 -9.73 -5.55 5.21
CA PRO A 67 -9.27 -4.85 4.02
C PRO A 67 -7.74 -4.75 3.91
N LEU A 68 -7.07 -4.32 4.98
CA LEU A 68 -5.61 -4.13 4.95
C LEU A 68 -4.85 -5.46 4.89
N PHE A 69 -5.34 -6.50 5.58
CA PHE A 69 -4.77 -7.83 5.43
C PHE A 69 -4.92 -8.36 4.00
N ASN A 70 -6.09 -8.19 3.38
CA ASN A 70 -6.32 -8.65 2.01
C ASN A 70 -5.44 -7.93 0.99
N ILE A 71 -5.34 -6.59 1.10
CA ILE A 71 -4.45 -5.77 0.26
C ILE A 71 -2.99 -6.24 0.43
N PHE A 72 -2.54 -6.41 1.67
CA PHE A 72 -1.20 -6.90 1.97
C PHE A 72 -0.95 -8.28 1.35
N SER A 73 -1.80 -9.26 1.67
CA SER A 73 -1.61 -10.64 1.23
C SER A 73 -1.61 -10.77 -0.29
N ARG A 74 -2.51 -10.06 -0.97
CA ARG A 74 -2.62 -10.12 -2.42
C ARG A 74 -1.45 -9.42 -3.11
N SER A 75 -1.00 -8.28 -2.58
CA SER A 75 0.18 -7.59 -3.11
C SER A 75 1.43 -8.47 -2.99
N MET A 76 1.65 -9.08 -1.82
CA MET A 76 2.80 -9.96 -1.59
C MET A 76 2.77 -11.19 -2.49
N GLU A 77 1.60 -11.79 -2.70
CA GLU A 77 1.42 -12.88 -3.68
C GLU A 77 1.87 -12.46 -5.08
N LEU A 78 1.44 -11.28 -5.55
CA LEU A 78 1.81 -10.76 -6.87
C LEU A 78 3.30 -10.40 -6.99
N PHE A 79 3.91 -9.87 -5.92
CA PHE A 79 5.36 -9.63 -5.89
C PHE A 79 6.15 -10.94 -5.97
N MET A 80 5.72 -11.98 -5.25
CA MET A 80 6.34 -13.30 -5.33
C MET A 80 6.14 -13.94 -6.70
N ALA A 81 4.95 -13.80 -7.30
CA ALA A 81 4.65 -14.30 -8.63
C ALA A 81 5.53 -13.65 -9.71
N HIS A 82 5.82 -12.35 -9.61
CA HIS A 82 6.76 -11.69 -10.53
C HIS A 82 8.17 -12.30 -10.47
N SER A 83 8.64 -12.65 -9.27
CA SER A 83 9.94 -13.31 -9.06
C SER A 83 9.96 -14.79 -9.48
N SER A 84 8.78 -15.37 -9.76
CA SER A 84 8.60 -16.76 -10.15
C SER A 84 8.37 -16.86 -11.65
N ARG A 85 9.39 -17.32 -12.39
CA ARG A 85 9.34 -17.44 -13.86
C ARG A 85 8.20 -18.33 -14.38
N GLU A 86 7.63 -19.19 -13.53
CA GLU A 86 6.60 -20.16 -13.89
C GLU A 86 5.17 -19.63 -13.72
N ASP A 87 4.98 -18.53 -12.97
CA ASP A 87 3.63 -18.05 -12.60
C ASP A 87 2.98 -17.17 -13.68
N GLY A 88 3.69 -16.86 -14.77
CA GLY A 88 3.16 -16.13 -15.93
C GLY A 88 2.76 -14.67 -15.65
N TYR A 89 2.95 -14.19 -14.43
CA TYR A 89 2.70 -12.83 -14.00
C TYR A 89 4.01 -12.05 -13.91
N SER A 90 4.03 -10.81 -14.40
CA SER A 90 5.20 -9.94 -14.28
C SER A 90 4.76 -8.48 -14.22
N ILE A 91 5.21 -7.76 -13.19
CA ILE A 91 5.09 -6.31 -13.09
C ILE A 91 5.99 -5.65 -14.14
N VAL A 92 5.40 -4.96 -15.11
CA VAL A 92 6.09 -4.61 -16.36
C VAL A 92 6.85 -3.28 -16.32
N ASN A 93 6.66 -2.47 -15.28
CA ASN A 93 7.21 -1.13 -15.17
C ASN A 93 8.23 -0.96 -14.04
N ILE A 94 8.81 -2.06 -13.56
CA ILE A 94 9.81 -2.07 -12.49
C ILE A 94 10.82 -3.20 -12.76
N ASP A 95 12.07 -3.02 -12.32
CA ASP A 95 13.06 -4.12 -12.31
C ASP A 95 13.13 -4.79 -10.94
N ASP A 96 13.80 -5.94 -10.88
CA ASP A 96 13.89 -6.78 -9.66
C ASP A 96 14.50 -6.02 -8.46
N TYR A 97 15.45 -5.11 -8.71
CA TYR A 97 16.11 -4.35 -7.64
C TYR A 97 15.14 -3.35 -7.01
N HIS A 98 14.49 -2.53 -7.85
CA HIS A 98 13.52 -1.55 -7.39
C HIS A 98 12.26 -2.22 -6.81
N LEU A 99 11.87 -3.40 -7.32
CA LEU A 99 10.76 -4.17 -6.74
C LEU A 99 11.09 -4.67 -5.34
N SER A 100 12.32 -5.11 -5.10
CA SER A 100 12.77 -5.51 -3.76
C SER A 100 12.70 -4.34 -2.79
N ASP A 101 13.23 -3.17 -3.18
CA ASP A 101 13.18 -1.94 -2.36
C ASP A 101 11.72 -1.51 -2.07
N PHE A 102 10.87 -1.53 -3.09
CA PHE A 102 9.44 -1.24 -2.96
C PHE A 102 8.73 -2.23 -2.02
N ALA A 103 8.99 -3.53 -2.17
CA ALA A 103 8.36 -4.57 -1.37
C ALA A 103 8.76 -4.48 0.11
N GLU A 104 10.02 -4.17 0.41
CA GLU A 104 10.48 -3.95 1.78
C GLU A 104 9.78 -2.76 2.43
N ARG A 105 9.66 -1.63 1.72
CA ARG A 105 8.88 -0.47 2.20
C ARG A 105 7.42 -0.83 2.39
N PHE A 106 6.83 -1.55 1.43
CA PHE A 106 5.45 -2.02 1.51
C PHE A 106 5.22 -2.85 2.77
N ILE A 107 6.09 -3.81 3.05
CA ILE A 107 6.06 -4.61 4.29
C ILE A 107 6.14 -3.70 5.52
N LEU A 108 7.12 -2.79 5.58
CA LEU A 108 7.31 -1.88 6.72
C LEU A 108 6.05 -1.09 7.07
N ILE A 109 5.37 -0.52 6.05
CA ILE A 109 4.16 0.28 6.24
C ILE A 109 3.01 -0.57 6.79
N PHE A 110 2.79 -1.75 6.21
CA PHE A 110 1.71 -2.65 6.65
C PHE A 110 2.00 -3.27 8.01
N GLU A 111 3.23 -3.67 8.30
CA GLU A 111 3.63 -4.16 9.62
C GLU A 111 3.46 -3.08 10.68
N GLY A 112 3.81 -1.82 10.39
CA GLY A 112 3.54 -0.69 11.28
C GLY A 112 2.06 -0.58 11.61
N PHE A 113 1.20 -0.66 10.58
CA PHE A 113 -0.24 -0.77 10.82
C PHE A 113 -0.54 -1.96 11.72
N PHE A 114 -0.16 -3.21 11.38
CA PHE A 114 -0.50 -4.42 12.14
C PHE A 114 -0.02 -4.41 13.59
N LYS A 115 1.16 -3.83 13.85
CA LYS A 115 1.72 -3.60 15.18
C LYS A 115 0.98 -2.52 15.96
N GLY A 116 0.36 -1.57 15.27
CA GLY A 116 -0.26 -0.38 15.88
C GLY A 116 0.75 0.71 16.21
N GLU A 117 1.91 0.70 15.54
CA GLU A 117 2.99 1.67 15.75
C GLU A 117 3.43 2.20 14.39
N LEU A 118 3.53 3.52 14.26
CA LEU A 118 4.08 4.13 13.04
C LEU A 118 5.54 3.71 12.85
N PRO A 119 5.96 3.36 11.63
CA PRO A 119 7.37 3.26 11.31
C PRO A 119 8.09 4.58 11.63
N SER A 120 9.36 4.51 12.02
CA SER A 120 10.12 5.74 12.30
C SER A 120 10.31 6.53 11.00
N PRO A 121 10.33 7.88 11.05
CA PRO A 121 10.63 8.70 9.87
C PRO A 121 11.94 8.29 9.20
N ALA A 122 12.98 8.00 9.99
CA ALA A 122 14.27 7.53 9.47
C ALA A 122 14.16 6.21 8.67
N ALA A 123 13.29 5.27 9.08
CA ALA A 123 13.06 4.04 8.34
C ALA A 123 12.29 4.27 7.04
N ILE A 124 11.33 5.20 7.01
CA ILE A 124 10.64 5.57 5.76
C ILE A 124 11.59 6.32 4.82
N LEU A 125 12.46 7.16 5.38
CA LEU A 125 13.44 7.96 4.64
C LEU A 125 14.65 7.15 4.15
N SER A 126 14.80 5.86 4.49
CA SER A 126 15.91 5.05 3.97
C SER A 126 15.72 4.55 2.54
N TYR A 127 14.48 4.51 2.05
CA TYR A 127 14.13 4.05 0.69
C TYR A 127 14.41 5.14 -0.35
N GLU A 128 14.62 4.80 -1.62
CA GLU A 128 14.95 5.82 -2.65
C GLU A 128 13.74 6.71 -2.97
N GLU A 129 12.60 6.09 -3.25
CA GLU A 129 11.38 6.78 -3.65
C GLU A 129 10.74 7.54 -2.48
N ARG A 130 10.27 8.77 -2.74
CA ARG A 130 9.68 9.64 -1.70
C ARG A 130 8.19 9.80 -1.93
N ASN A 131 7.40 9.49 -0.91
CA ASN A 131 5.99 9.80 -0.92
C ASN A 131 5.80 11.31 -0.68
N PRO A 132 5.37 12.08 -1.70
CA PRO A 132 5.26 13.54 -1.60
C PRO A 132 4.11 13.99 -0.69
N LEU A 133 3.28 13.07 -0.21
CA LEU A 133 2.18 13.34 0.73
C LEU A 133 2.62 13.30 2.19
N LEU A 134 3.85 12.84 2.46
CA LEU A 134 4.39 12.78 3.82
C LEU A 134 5.28 14.00 4.07
N GLU A 135 4.91 14.81 5.05
CA GLU A 135 5.75 15.85 5.62
C GLU A 135 6.67 15.19 6.65
N LEU A 136 7.77 14.57 6.18
CA LEU A 136 8.79 13.98 7.03
C LEU A 136 10.02 14.88 7.01
N ASP A 137 10.33 15.47 8.17
CA ASP A 137 11.54 16.28 8.41
C ASP A 137 12.78 15.40 8.68
#